data_AF-A0A8H3VMN0-F1
#
_entry.id   AF-A0A8H3VMN0-F1
#
_cell.length_a   1.000
_cell.length_b   1.000
_cell.length_c   1.000
_cell.angle_alpha   90.00
_cell.angle_beta   90.00
_cell.angle_gamma   90.00
#
_symmetry.space_group_name_H-M   'P 1'
#
loop_
_entity.id
_entity.type
_entity.pdbx_description
1 polymer ?
#
loop_
_entity_poly.entity_id
_entity_poly.type
_entity_poly.pdbx_seq_one_letter_code
_entity_poly.pdbx_strand_id
1 'polypeptide(L)'
;MTAALDGRPGIVKIQSHESRRSLLGDGEETLDRNYTPYQGGGQPNPPTRAATPRKRMIYIPNSLWTWSFLGISICQAAISLALEGYVFLKFRHSLYGETEKQTTTQLPRTIPTYLGLLIFSFIYQLVLVYDGLAAKNTIQIIGLVLMNLAVLVYTAIQFDQILDAADSLVNLNFLRPEYWSNVMPFLITVPVVVGIGTICLAFVAWKLYGEFAWSIYKQISADLRMKKRFLVYQIYIALLKFDFFLFLGFEVQFLIIVQNTSPAEFGITIAMIPLTIILLFFAAWSTRRENLIGMLVSILVYFCATAYFIFKLVRMYTVKGDRLTNYIVARPTLTVFAVITLALMLVTITMATWCTLNFNKGLKPHVNKRSSKVTEENVQGKWAMDDVPAKGSGGTNQSYGGGSRMEID
;
A
#
# COMPACT_ATOMS: atom_id res chain seq x y z
N MET A 1 6.65 -21.47 -64.91
CA MET A 1 7.39 -20.92 -66.06
C MET A 1 7.73 -19.48 -65.70
N THR A 2 8.73 -19.18 -64.88
CA THR A 2 10.18 -19.48 -64.97
C THR A 2 10.85 -19.01 -66.26
N ALA A 3 11.95 -18.30 -66.02
CA ALA A 3 13.03 -17.85 -66.90
C ALA A 3 12.86 -16.50 -67.63
N ALA A 4 13.85 -15.62 -67.76
CA ALA A 4 15.09 -15.24 -67.04
C ALA A 4 15.81 -14.18 -67.92
N LEU A 5 16.83 -13.51 -67.34
CA LEU A 5 17.95 -12.76 -67.96
C LEU A 5 17.67 -11.28 -68.31
N ASP A 6 18.56 -10.31 -68.12
CA ASP A 6 19.84 -10.15 -67.40
C ASP A 6 20.18 -8.63 -67.48
N GLY A 7 21.02 -8.09 -66.58
CA GLY A 7 21.54 -6.71 -66.74
C GLY A 7 21.86 -5.92 -65.46
N ARG A 8 23.08 -6.06 -64.93
CA ARG A 8 23.78 -5.14 -63.99
C ARG A 8 23.98 -3.73 -64.63
N PRO A 9 24.25 -2.61 -63.90
CA PRO A 9 25.25 -2.50 -62.81
C PRO A 9 25.00 -1.44 -61.69
N GLY A 10 25.92 -1.34 -60.72
CA GLY A 10 26.20 -0.08 -60.00
C GLY A 10 26.20 -0.13 -58.48
N ILE A 11 27.33 -0.53 -57.87
CA ILE A 11 27.62 -0.32 -56.44
C ILE A 11 28.06 1.13 -56.25
N VAL A 12 27.27 1.92 -55.52
CA VAL A 12 27.59 3.31 -55.17
C VAL A 12 28.23 3.34 -53.78
N LYS A 13 29.52 3.70 -53.76
CA LYS A 13 30.33 3.95 -52.56
C LYS A 13 30.28 5.46 -52.30
N ILE A 14 29.66 5.92 -51.21
CA ILE A 14 29.67 7.34 -50.82
C ILE A 14 30.63 7.54 -49.65
N GLN A 15 31.44 8.57 -49.86
CA GLN A 15 32.66 8.99 -49.21
C GLN A 15 32.37 9.71 -47.88
N SER A 16 33.24 9.47 -46.90
CA SER A 16 33.24 10.07 -45.57
C SER A 16 33.42 11.59 -45.60
N HIS A 17 32.66 12.27 -44.73
CA HIS A 17 32.67 13.71 -44.48
C HIS A 17 34.07 14.26 -44.14
N GLU A 18 34.40 15.38 -44.76
CA GLU A 18 35.56 16.24 -44.48
C GLU A 18 35.56 16.72 -43.01
N SER A 19 36.65 16.48 -42.29
CA SER A 19 36.97 17.22 -41.07
C SER A 19 37.81 18.45 -41.44
N ARG A 20 37.31 19.64 -41.12
CA ARG A 20 38.03 20.90 -41.31
C ARG A 20 39.21 20.99 -40.33
N ARG A 21 40.35 21.38 -40.90
CA ARG A 21 41.66 21.56 -40.26
C ARG A 21 41.62 22.60 -39.13
N SER A 22 42.32 22.28 -38.04
CA SER A 22 42.67 23.19 -36.95
C SER A 22 43.72 24.20 -37.45
N LEU A 23 43.45 25.48 -37.19
CA LEU A 23 44.40 26.58 -37.26
C LEU A 23 45.33 26.47 -36.05
N LEU A 24 46.62 26.22 -36.28
CA LEU A 24 47.79 26.76 -35.55
C LEU A 24 49.02 26.03 -36.10
N GLY A 25 49.93 26.82 -36.66
CA GLY A 25 51.02 26.38 -37.52
C GLY A 25 52.23 25.79 -36.80
N ASP A 26 53.03 25.15 -37.63
CA ASP A 26 54.35 24.60 -37.36
C ASP A 26 55.34 25.68 -36.86
N GLY A 27 56.17 25.30 -35.89
CA GLY A 27 57.28 26.10 -35.39
C GLY A 27 58.21 25.24 -34.55
N GLU A 28 59.40 25.01 -35.09
CA GLU A 28 60.55 24.28 -34.55
C GLU A 28 61.01 24.70 -33.15
N GLU A 29 61.74 23.78 -32.53
CA GLU A 29 62.40 23.84 -31.24
C GLU A 29 63.25 25.11 -30.99
N THR A 30 63.06 25.75 -29.84
CA THR A 30 64.17 26.39 -29.11
C THR A 30 64.04 26.10 -27.62
N LEU A 31 65.07 25.43 -27.09
CA LEU A 31 65.33 25.12 -25.70
C LEU A 31 65.38 26.39 -24.83
N ASP A 32 64.45 26.54 -23.89
CA ASP A 32 64.68 27.32 -22.67
C ASP A 32 64.65 26.40 -21.45
N ARG A 33 65.85 26.00 -21.04
CA ARG A 33 66.17 25.40 -19.74
C ARG A 33 65.93 26.46 -18.66
N ASN A 34 64.73 26.49 -18.08
CA ASN A 34 64.48 26.95 -16.70
C ASN A 34 63.02 26.78 -16.30
N TYR A 35 62.53 25.53 -16.26
CA TYR A 35 61.30 25.20 -15.55
C TYR A 35 61.62 24.25 -14.40
N THR A 36 61.55 24.77 -13.17
CA THR A 36 61.48 23.95 -11.96
C THR A 36 60.07 23.35 -11.88
N PRO A 37 59.92 22.04 -11.59
CA PRO A 37 58.59 21.49 -11.35
C PRO A 37 58.09 22.07 -10.02
N TYR A 38 56.93 22.74 -10.06
CA TYR A 38 56.16 22.99 -8.85
C TYR A 38 55.87 21.63 -8.19
N GLN A 39 56.44 21.40 -7.00
CA GLN A 39 55.97 20.34 -6.12
C GLN A 39 54.54 20.67 -5.74
N GLY A 40 53.58 19.99 -6.37
CA GLY A 40 52.19 20.01 -5.95
C GLY A 40 52.11 19.49 -4.52
N GLY A 41 51.93 20.41 -3.55
CA GLY A 41 51.55 20.07 -2.20
C GLY A 41 50.30 19.20 -2.25
N GLY A 42 50.37 18.02 -1.62
CA GLY A 42 49.26 17.08 -1.59
C GLY A 42 48.00 17.77 -1.11
N GLN A 43 46.99 17.82 -1.96
CA GLN A 43 45.63 18.15 -1.52
C GLN A 43 45.24 17.09 -0.47
N PRO A 44 44.86 17.48 0.75
CA PRO A 44 44.27 16.53 1.68
C PRO A 44 42.99 15.99 1.03
N ASN A 45 42.86 14.67 0.98
CA ASN A 45 41.64 14.00 0.55
C ASN A 45 40.42 14.69 1.21
N PRO A 46 39.34 14.99 0.47
CA PRO A 46 38.14 15.54 1.08
C PRO A 46 37.68 14.59 2.19
N PRO A 47 37.27 15.08 3.37
CA PRO A 47 36.89 14.22 4.47
C PRO A 47 35.77 13.30 4.01
N THR A 48 36.01 11.99 4.09
CA THR A 48 35.00 10.95 3.88
C THR A 48 33.93 11.17 4.94
N ARG A 49 32.85 11.86 4.55
CA ARG A 49 31.73 12.17 5.43
C ARG A 49 31.15 10.85 5.93
N ALA A 50 31.24 10.60 7.22
CA ALA A 50 30.62 9.45 7.86
C ALA A 50 29.15 9.37 7.41
N ALA A 51 28.73 8.20 6.93
CA ALA A 51 27.35 7.96 6.55
C ALA A 51 26.46 8.29 7.75
N THR A 52 25.66 9.35 7.61
CA THR A 52 24.71 9.74 8.66
C THR A 52 23.76 8.56 8.89
N PRO A 53 23.51 8.16 10.15
CA PRO A 53 22.60 7.06 10.43
C PRO A 53 21.24 7.41 9.83
N ARG A 54 20.72 6.50 9.01
CA ARG A 54 19.44 6.62 8.30
C ARG A 54 18.33 6.71 9.35
N LYS A 55 17.99 7.95 9.77
CA LYS A 55 16.88 8.21 10.72
C LYS A 55 15.62 7.60 10.09
N ARG A 56 15.08 6.54 10.70
CA ARG A 56 13.78 5.99 10.31
C ARG A 56 12.76 7.09 10.58
N MET A 57 12.43 7.87 9.55
CA MET A 57 11.44 8.93 9.65
C MET A 57 10.06 8.28 9.76
N ILE A 58 9.56 8.21 10.98
CA ILE A 58 8.12 8.06 11.23
C ILE A 58 7.46 9.28 10.58
N TYR A 59 6.47 9.05 9.73
CA TYR A 59 5.71 10.09 9.08
C TYR A 59 4.85 10.79 10.13
N ILE A 60 5.02 12.11 10.23
CA ILE A 60 4.20 12.98 11.07
C ILE A 60 3.25 13.71 10.12
N PRO A 61 1.92 13.70 10.36
CA PRO A 61 0.98 14.43 9.53
C PRO A 61 1.23 15.94 9.63
N ASN A 62 1.17 16.64 8.49
CA ASN A 62 1.52 18.06 8.40
C ASN A 62 0.31 19.00 8.32
N SER A 63 -0.87 18.47 7.97
CA SER A 63 -2.11 19.23 7.76
C SER A 63 -3.18 18.79 8.75
N LEU A 64 -4.06 19.73 9.14
CA LEU A 64 -5.20 19.45 10.01
C LEU A 64 -6.06 18.31 9.45
N TRP A 65 -6.29 18.29 8.13
CA TRP A 65 -7.07 17.23 7.49
C TRP A 65 -6.38 15.87 7.54
N THR A 66 -5.05 15.83 7.38
CA THR A 66 -4.28 14.58 7.51
C THR A 66 -4.30 14.05 8.94
N TRP A 67 -4.29 14.93 9.94
CA TRP A 67 -4.49 14.57 11.34
C TRP A 67 -5.91 14.09 11.62
N SER A 68 -6.93 14.76 11.06
CA SER A 68 -8.33 14.33 11.20
C SER A 68 -8.56 12.95 10.60
N PHE A 69 -8.05 12.67 9.40
CA PHE A 69 -8.22 11.37 8.74
C PHE A 69 -7.57 10.24 9.56
N LEU A 70 -6.35 10.47 10.06
CA LEU A 70 -5.65 9.52 10.92
C LEU A 70 -6.38 9.33 12.25
N GLY A 71 -6.79 10.43 12.90
CA GLY A 71 -7.49 10.43 14.18
C GLY A 71 -8.82 9.69 14.13
N ILE A 72 -9.65 9.97 13.12
CA ILE A 72 -10.92 9.26 12.89
C ILE A 72 -10.66 7.76 12.70
N SER A 73 -9.66 7.39 11.89
CA SER A 73 -9.33 5.98 11.64
C SER A 73 -8.88 5.27 12.92
N ILE A 74 -8.03 5.91 13.73
CA ILE A 74 -7.56 5.37 15.02
C ILE A 74 -8.71 5.24 16.01
N CYS A 75 -9.55 6.26 16.15
CA CYS A 75 -10.70 6.22 17.06
C CYS A 75 -11.69 5.13 16.64
N GLN A 76 -12.05 5.05 15.35
CA GLN A 76 -12.94 4.01 14.82
C GLN A 76 -12.37 2.61 15.06
N ALA A 77 -11.08 2.40 14.77
CA ALA A 77 -10.42 1.12 14.98
C ALA A 77 -10.34 0.76 16.48
N ALA A 78 -9.99 1.71 17.36
CA ALA A 78 -9.90 1.46 18.80
C ALA A 78 -11.25 1.04 19.41
N ILE A 79 -12.32 1.77 19.07
CA ILE A 79 -13.68 1.44 19.54
C ILE A 79 -14.10 0.07 18.99
N SER A 80 -13.92 -0.17 17.69
CA SER A 80 -14.35 -1.43 17.07
C SER A 80 -13.55 -2.62 17.59
N LEU A 81 -12.22 -2.50 17.76
CA LEU A 81 -11.39 -3.55 18.34
C LEU A 81 -11.76 -3.86 19.79
N ALA A 82 -12.15 -2.86 20.59
CA ALA A 82 -12.62 -3.07 21.95
C ALA A 82 -13.96 -3.83 21.98
N LEU A 83 -14.89 -3.49 21.10
CA LEU A 83 -16.18 -4.19 20.95
C LEU A 83 -15.96 -5.65 20.51
N GLU A 84 -15.19 -5.88 19.45
CA GLU A 84 -14.87 -7.22 18.93
C GLU A 84 -14.13 -8.07 19.98
N GLY A 85 -13.18 -7.47 20.71
CA GLY A 85 -12.46 -8.12 21.80
C GLY A 85 -13.38 -8.56 22.94
N TYR A 86 -14.35 -7.72 23.31
CA TYR A 86 -15.36 -8.08 24.32
C TYR A 86 -16.24 -9.25 23.88
N VAL A 87 -16.72 -9.24 22.64
CA VAL A 87 -17.52 -10.30 22.04
C VAL A 87 -16.75 -11.63 22.05
N PHE A 88 -15.48 -11.59 21.64
CA PHE A 88 -14.60 -12.75 21.64
C PHE A 88 -14.36 -13.30 23.06
N LEU A 89 -14.11 -12.42 24.03
CA LEU A 89 -13.88 -12.82 25.42
C LEU A 89 -15.14 -13.46 26.03
N LYS A 90 -16.31 -12.88 25.79
CA LYS A 90 -17.59 -13.46 26.22
C LYS A 90 -17.88 -14.79 25.54
N PHE A 91 -17.53 -14.95 24.27
CA PHE A 91 -17.65 -16.22 23.56
C PHE A 91 -16.79 -17.29 24.24
N ARG A 92 -15.51 -17.00 24.46
CA ARG A 92 -14.56 -17.89 25.14
C ARG A 92 -15.03 -18.30 26.53
N HIS A 93 -15.54 -17.35 27.31
CA HIS A 93 -16.07 -17.64 28.64
C HIS A 93 -17.37 -18.44 28.60
N SER A 94 -18.24 -18.25 27.60
CA SER A 94 -19.58 -18.86 27.56
C SER A 94 -19.59 -20.29 27.03
N LEU A 95 -18.47 -20.79 26.51
CA LEU A 95 -18.28 -22.19 26.11
C LEU A 95 -18.24 -23.11 27.35
N TYR A 96 -18.96 -24.22 27.30
CA TYR A 96 -18.89 -25.24 28.35
C TYR A 96 -17.56 -26.00 28.26
N GLY A 97 -16.66 -25.78 29.24
CA GLY A 97 -15.47 -26.59 29.57
C GLY A 97 -14.51 -26.92 28.41
N GLU A 98 -13.31 -26.32 28.41
CA GLU A 98 -12.22 -26.60 27.46
C GLU A 98 -11.69 -28.06 27.45
N THR A 99 -12.21 -28.99 28.27
CA THR A 99 -11.47 -30.19 28.68
C THR A 99 -11.95 -31.53 28.11
N GLU A 100 -13.08 -31.67 27.40
CA GLU A 100 -13.52 -33.05 27.04
C GLU A 100 -14.12 -33.32 25.65
N LYS A 101 -14.39 -32.31 24.81
CA LYS A 101 -15.07 -32.55 23.50
C LYS A 101 -14.49 -31.77 22.31
N GLN A 102 -13.17 -31.54 22.28
CA GLN A 102 -12.53 -30.84 21.16
C GLN A 102 -12.45 -31.62 19.83
N THR A 103 -12.95 -32.85 19.74
CA THR A 103 -12.52 -33.74 18.64
C THR A 103 -13.45 -33.84 17.43
N THR A 104 -14.60 -33.15 17.34
CA THR A 104 -15.50 -33.46 16.18
C THR A 104 -16.34 -32.33 15.58
N THR A 105 -16.64 -31.24 16.29
CA THR A 105 -17.59 -30.24 15.77
C THR A 105 -16.88 -29.00 15.23
N GLN A 106 -17.17 -28.63 13.97
CA GLN A 106 -16.51 -27.52 13.26
C GLN A 106 -16.97 -26.12 13.73
N LEU A 107 -18.18 -26.04 14.27
CA LEU A 107 -18.88 -24.80 14.63
C LEU A 107 -18.16 -23.86 15.63
N PRO A 108 -17.42 -24.32 16.66
CA PRO A 108 -16.80 -23.42 17.64
C PRO A 108 -15.73 -22.50 17.06
N ARG A 109 -15.22 -22.79 15.85
CA ARG A 109 -14.14 -22.03 15.20
C ARG A 109 -14.64 -20.94 14.23
N THR A 110 -15.90 -21.01 13.84
CA THR A 110 -16.50 -20.09 12.86
C THR A 110 -16.63 -18.66 13.42
N ILE A 111 -17.15 -18.51 14.65
CA ILE A 111 -17.28 -17.21 15.32
C ILE A 111 -15.90 -16.51 15.48
N PRO A 112 -14.86 -17.16 16.05
CA PRO A 112 -13.51 -16.59 16.10
C PRO A 112 -12.95 -16.17 14.75
N THR A 113 -13.29 -16.88 13.68
CA THR A 113 -12.79 -16.56 12.33
C THR A 113 -13.38 -15.25 11.82
N TYR A 114 -14.68 -15.04 12.01
CA TYR A 114 -15.35 -13.82 11.58
C TYR A 114 -14.85 -12.59 12.37
N LEU A 115 -14.74 -12.73 13.69
CA LEU A 115 -14.18 -11.69 14.58
C LEU A 115 -12.70 -11.40 14.24
N GLY A 116 -11.91 -12.45 14.02
CA GLY A 116 -10.49 -12.35 13.71
C GLY A 116 -10.21 -11.65 12.37
N LEU A 117 -11.02 -11.92 11.34
CA LEU A 117 -10.92 -11.23 10.05
C LEU A 117 -11.22 -9.74 10.19
N LEU A 118 -12.22 -9.38 10.99
CA LEU A 118 -12.56 -7.98 11.24
C LEU A 118 -11.45 -7.24 12.02
N ILE A 119 -10.88 -7.88 13.03
CA ILE A 119 -9.71 -7.34 13.77
C ILE A 119 -8.54 -7.12 12.80
N PHE A 120 -8.24 -8.10 11.95
CA PHE A 120 -7.20 -7.99 10.93
C PHE A 120 -7.49 -6.83 9.96
N SER A 121 -8.76 -6.65 9.56
CA SER A 121 -9.19 -5.55 8.70
C SER A 121 -8.88 -4.17 9.27
N PHE A 122 -9.25 -3.91 10.53
CA PHE A 122 -8.98 -2.62 11.17
C PHE A 122 -7.48 -2.35 11.32
N ILE A 123 -6.70 -3.36 11.71
CA ILE A 123 -5.24 -3.22 11.83
C ILE A 123 -4.62 -2.93 10.45
N TYR A 124 -5.01 -3.69 9.43
CA TYR A 124 -4.51 -3.50 8.08
C TYR A 124 -4.90 -2.13 7.50
N GLN A 125 -6.14 -1.70 7.75
CA GLN A 125 -6.62 -0.38 7.36
C GLN A 125 -5.80 0.73 8.01
N LEU A 126 -5.46 0.65 9.30
CA LEU A 126 -4.58 1.64 9.95
C LEU A 126 -3.20 1.71 9.31
N VAL A 127 -2.61 0.56 8.95
CA VAL A 127 -1.33 0.50 8.23
C VAL A 127 -1.46 1.20 6.87
N LEU A 128 -2.55 0.95 6.13
CA LEU A 128 -2.80 1.59 4.85
C LEU A 128 -3.12 3.09 4.96
N VAL A 129 -3.77 3.53 6.03
CA VAL A 129 -4.01 4.95 6.32
C VAL A 129 -2.67 5.66 6.50
N TYR A 130 -1.81 5.13 7.37
CA TYR A 130 -0.48 5.69 7.58
C TYR A 130 0.34 5.73 6.30
N ASP A 131 0.41 4.61 5.56
CA ASP A 131 1.14 4.53 4.32
C ASP A 131 0.55 5.43 3.22
N GLY A 132 -0.77 5.56 3.12
CA GLY A 132 -1.45 6.41 2.16
C GLY A 132 -1.22 7.90 2.39
N LEU A 133 -1.22 8.33 3.66
CA LEU A 133 -0.91 9.69 4.07
C LEU A 133 0.59 10.00 3.88
N ALA A 134 1.49 9.10 4.30
CA ALA A 134 2.93 9.24 4.08
C ALA A 134 3.27 9.30 2.58
N ALA A 135 2.55 8.52 1.78
CA ALA A 135 2.66 8.50 0.33
C ALA A 135 1.87 9.64 -0.36
N LYS A 136 1.19 10.53 0.37
CA LYS A 136 0.30 11.57 -0.20
C LYS A 136 -0.48 11.06 -1.41
N ASN A 137 -0.94 9.81 -1.35
CA ASN A 137 -1.48 9.08 -2.49
C ASN A 137 -3.00 9.19 -2.43
N THR A 138 -3.55 10.14 -3.17
CA THR A 138 -4.98 10.42 -3.17
C THR A 138 -5.82 9.22 -3.56
N ILE A 139 -5.33 8.40 -4.49
CA ILE A 139 -6.03 7.19 -4.93
C ILE A 139 -6.13 6.18 -3.78
N GLN A 140 -5.05 6.05 -2.99
CA GLN A 140 -5.06 5.17 -1.83
C GLN A 140 -6.01 5.67 -0.75
N ILE A 141 -6.15 6.99 -0.56
CA ILE A 141 -7.15 7.57 0.36
C ILE A 141 -8.58 7.27 -0.11
N ILE A 142 -8.87 7.40 -1.41
CA ILE A 142 -10.17 7.01 -1.97
C ILE A 142 -10.42 5.51 -1.76
N GLY A 143 -9.42 4.67 -2.05
CA GLY A 143 -9.48 3.23 -1.83
C GLY A 143 -9.70 2.87 -0.36
N LEU A 144 -9.16 3.63 0.59
CA LEU A 144 -9.39 3.44 2.03
C LEU A 144 -10.83 3.73 2.44
N VAL A 145 -11.49 4.72 1.83
CA VAL A 145 -12.92 4.98 2.05
C VAL A 145 -13.76 3.83 1.49
N LEU A 146 -13.44 3.34 0.29
CA LEU A 146 -14.10 2.16 -0.28
C LEU A 146 -13.86 0.90 0.55
N MET A 147 -12.66 0.73 1.10
CA MET A 147 -12.34 -0.36 2.03
C MET A 147 -13.19 -0.24 3.31
N ASN A 148 -13.34 0.97 3.88
CA ASN A 148 -14.20 1.17 5.05
C ASN A 148 -15.66 0.84 4.75
N LEU A 149 -16.15 1.15 3.54
CA LEU A 149 -17.48 0.75 3.08
C LEU A 149 -17.60 -0.78 2.97
N ALA A 150 -16.57 -1.48 2.48
CA ALA A 150 -16.56 -2.93 2.46
C ALA A 150 -16.57 -3.53 3.88
N VAL A 151 -15.84 -2.91 4.83
CA VAL A 151 -15.88 -3.28 6.26
C VAL A 151 -17.28 -3.04 6.85
N LEU A 152 -17.96 -1.95 6.50
CA LEU A 152 -19.34 -1.70 6.91
C LEU A 152 -20.28 -2.82 6.45
N VAL A 153 -20.22 -3.19 5.17
CA VAL A 153 -21.00 -4.31 4.62
C VAL A 153 -20.66 -5.61 5.35
N TYR A 154 -19.38 -5.87 5.61
CA TYR A 154 -18.95 -7.05 6.36
C TYR A 154 -19.53 -7.07 7.77
N THR A 155 -19.48 -5.96 8.52
CA THR A 155 -20.03 -5.88 9.89
C THR A 155 -21.54 -6.09 9.94
N ALA A 156 -22.26 -5.71 8.87
CA ALA A 156 -23.69 -5.99 8.75
C ALA A 156 -23.95 -7.49 8.55
N ILE A 157 -23.21 -8.15 7.65
CA ILE A 157 -23.37 -9.59 7.40
C ILE A 157 -22.92 -10.42 8.62
N GLN A 158 -21.86 -9.99 9.30
CA GLN A 158 -21.32 -10.67 10.46
C GLN A 158 -22.34 -10.84 11.60
N PHE A 159 -23.29 -9.91 11.75
CA PHE A 159 -24.35 -10.01 12.75
C PHE A 159 -25.15 -11.30 12.59
N ASP A 160 -25.71 -11.53 11.39
CA ASP A 160 -26.52 -12.70 11.09
C ASP A 160 -25.70 -13.99 11.21
N GLN A 161 -24.43 -13.94 10.81
CA GLN A 161 -23.56 -15.10 10.89
C GLN A 161 -23.19 -15.52 12.32
N ILE A 162 -22.99 -14.56 13.21
CA ILE A 162 -22.74 -14.86 14.62
C ILE A 162 -24.03 -15.35 15.29
N LEU A 163 -25.19 -14.81 14.91
CA LEU A 163 -26.49 -15.30 15.37
C LEU A 163 -26.68 -16.78 14.99
N ASP A 164 -26.61 -17.11 13.70
CA ASP A 164 -26.81 -18.48 13.20
C ASP A 164 -25.82 -19.47 13.83
N ALA A 165 -24.56 -19.04 13.99
CA ALA A 165 -23.53 -19.86 14.63
C ALA A 165 -23.78 -20.02 16.14
N ALA A 166 -24.22 -18.98 16.84
CA ALA A 166 -24.54 -19.04 18.26
C ALA A 166 -25.75 -19.95 18.52
N ASP A 167 -26.83 -19.81 17.74
CA ASP A 167 -28.02 -20.66 17.85
C ASP A 167 -27.70 -22.13 17.61
N SER A 168 -26.88 -22.41 16.59
CA SER A 168 -26.42 -23.77 16.32
C SER A 168 -25.59 -24.35 17.47
N LEU A 169 -24.77 -23.54 18.14
CA LEU A 169 -23.96 -23.98 19.29
C LEU A 169 -24.79 -24.16 20.58
N VAL A 170 -25.83 -23.35 20.77
CA VAL A 170 -26.79 -23.51 21.89
C VAL A 170 -27.59 -24.80 21.70
N ASN A 171 -28.09 -25.07 20.50
CA ASN A 171 -28.83 -26.30 20.18
C ASN A 171 -28.00 -27.58 20.40
N LEU A 172 -26.68 -27.48 20.23
CA LEU A 172 -25.73 -28.58 20.45
C LEU A 172 -25.19 -28.64 21.90
N ASN A 173 -25.71 -27.82 22.83
CA ASN A 173 -25.25 -27.71 24.22
C ASN A 173 -23.75 -27.37 24.38
N PHE A 174 -23.16 -26.66 23.42
CA PHE A 174 -21.77 -26.18 23.52
C PHE A 174 -21.66 -24.75 24.07
N LEU A 175 -22.73 -23.96 24.00
CA LEU A 175 -22.75 -22.54 24.38
C LEU A 175 -23.88 -22.24 25.36
N ARG A 176 -23.59 -21.40 26.37
CA ARG A 176 -24.61 -20.93 27.31
C ARG A 176 -25.70 -20.10 26.60
N PRO A 177 -27.01 -20.33 26.86
CA PRO A 177 -28.10 -19.57 26.24
C PRO A 177 -28.03 -18.06 26.51
N GLU A 178 -27.47 -17.65 27.65
CA GLU A 178 -27.30 -16.25 28.05
C GLU A 178 -26.29 -15.48 27.17
N TYR A 179 -25.50 -16.16 26.35
CA TYR A 179 -24.47 -15.53 25.51
C TYR A 179 -25.06 -14.47 24.58
N TRP A 180 -26.15 -14.80 23.87
CA TRP A 180 -26.72 -13.93 22.84
C TRP A 180 -27.20 -12.58 23.42
N SER A 181 -27.97 -12.63 24.52
CA SER A 181 -28.50 -11.43 25.16
C SER A 181 -27.40 -10.45 25.61
N ASN A 182 -26.21 -10.95 25.93
CA ASN A 182 -25.09 -10.12 26.38
C ASN A 182 -24.28 -9.54 25.21
N VAL A 183 -24.33 -10.15 24.02
CA VAL A 183 -23.45 -9.85 22.89
C VAL A 183 -24.15 -9.08 21.78
N MET A 184 -25.44 -9.35 21.55
CA MET A 184 -26.29 -8.67 20.57
C MET A 184 -26.14 -7.12 20.55
N PRO A 185 -26.18 -6.38 21.68
CA PRO A 185 -26.07 -4.91 21.62
C PRO A 185 -24.70 -4.44 21.12
N PHE A 186 -23.62 -5.17 21.42
CA PHE A 186 -22.28 -4.83 20.96
C PHE A 186 -22.12 -5.09 19.45
N LEU A 187 -22.69 -6.20 18.94
CA LEU A 187 -22.69 -6.51 17.51
C LEU A 187 -23.47 -5.47 16.68
N ILE A 188 -24.56 -4.91 17.21
CA ILE A 188 -25.31 -3.83 16.54
C ILE A 188 -24.53 -2.50 16.58
N THR A 189 -23.76 -2.27 17.65
CA THR A 189 -22.98 -1.05 17.82
C THR A 189 -21.86 -0.93 16.79
N VAL A 190 -21.20 -2.04 16.43
CA VAL A 190 -20.08 -2.07 15.48
C VAL A 190 -20.43 -1.46 14.10
N PRO A 191 -21.45 -1.91 13.35
CA PRO A 191 -21.80 -1.34 12.05
C PRO A 191 -22.23 0.13 12.17
N VAL A 192 -22.82 0.57 13.29
CA VAL A 192 -23.16 1.98 13.51
C VAL A 192 -21.90 2.83 13.65
N VAL A 193 -20.92 2.39 14.45
CA VAL A 193 -19.63 3.07 14.62
C VAL A 193 -18.87 3.14 13.30
N VAL A 194 -18.79 2.04 12.56
CA VAL A 194 -18.14 1.98 11.24
C VAL A 194 -18.90 2.84 10.23
N GLY A 195 -20.22 2.89 10.28
CA GLY A 195 -21.06 3.71 9.39
C GLY A 195 -20.80 5.21 9.59
N ILE A 196 -20.84 5.68 10.84
CA ILE A 196 -20.51 7.07 11.19
C ILE A 196 -19.07 7.39 10.77
N GLY A 197 -18.13 6.49 11.09
CA GLY A 197 -16.74 6.65 10.71
C GLY A 197 -16.54 6.69 9.19
N THR A 198 -17.30 5.92 8.40
CA THR A 198 -17.27 5.96 6.93
C THR A 198 -17.68 7.32 6.39
N ILE A 199 -18.75 7.91 6.93
CA ILE A 199 -19.24 9.24 6.52
C ILE A 199 -18.18 10.30 6.85
N CYS A 200 -17.63 10.26 8.07
CA CYS A 200 -16.57 11.17 8.50
C CYS A 200 -15.30 11.03 7.64
N LEU A 201 -14.85 9.80 7.37
CA LEU A 201 -13.71 9.52 6.51
C LEU A 201 -13.93 9.97 5.08
N ALA A 202 -15.15 9.79 4.52
CA ALA A 202 -15.50 10.24 3.19
C ALA A 202 -15.46 11.77 3.08
N PHE A 203 -16.01 12.48 4.07
CA PHE A 203 -15.97 13.95 4.12
C PHE A 203 -14.53 14.47 4.19
N VAL A 204 -13.71 13.90 5.07
CA VAL A 204 -12.30 14.31 5.22
C VAL A 204 -11.50 13.93 3.97
N ALA A 205 -11.73 12.75 3.38
CA ALA A 205 -11.10 12.34 2.13
C ALA A 205 -11.39 13.30 0.97
N TRP A 206 -12.62 13.84 0.90
CA TRP A 206 -12.97 14.87 -0.09
C TRP A 206 -12.13 16.15 0.09
N LYS A 207 -11.87 16.57 1.34
CA LYS A 207 -10.97 17.70 1.62
C LYS A 207 -9.51 17.38 1.31
N LEU A 208 -9.02 16.18 1.64
CA LEU A 208 -7.67 15.73 1.28
C LEU A 208 -7.48 15.65 -0.24
N TYR A 209 -8.53 15.28 -0.99
CA TYR A 209 -8.47 15.26 -2.45
C TYR A 209 -8.09 16.63 -3.00
N GLY A 210 -8.70 17.71 -2.48
CA GLY A 210 -8.35 19.09 -2.85
C GLY A 210 -6.89 19.45 -2.52
N GLU A 211 -6.45 19.15 -1.30
CA GLU A 211 -5.08 19.45 -0.83
C GLU A 211 -4.01 18.70 -1.64
N PHE A 212 -4.23 17.41 -1.90
CA PHE A 212 -3.29 16.57 -2.64
C PHE A 212 -3.33 16.85 -4.15
N ALA A 213 -4.49 17.18 -4.72
CA ALA A 213 -4.58 17.60 -6.12
C ALA A 213 -3.73 18.85 -6.40
N TRP A 214 -3.75 19.81 -5.48
CA TRP A 214 -2.91 21.02 -5.56
C TRP A 214 -1.41 20.71 -5.41
N SER A 215 -1.03 19.81 -4.49
CA SER A 215 0.36 19.37 -4.32
C SER A 215 0.90 18.61 -5.55
N ILE A 216 0.08 17.72 -6.14
CA ILE A 216 0.41 16.97 -7.37
C ILE A 216 0.53 17.93 -8.56
N TYR A 217 -0.33 18.94 -8.66
CA TYR A 217 -0.21 19.98 -9.69
C TYR A 217 1.15 20.67 -9.60
N LYS A 218 1.52 21.19 -8.42
CA LYS A 218 2.77 21.95 -8.24
C LYS A 218 4.04 21.13 -8.54
N GLN A 219 4.04 19.82 -8.30
CA GLN A 219 5.20 18.96 -8.56
C GLN A 219 5.34 18.47 -10.01
N ILE A 220 4.26 18.52 -10.82
CA ILE A 220 4.22 17.90 -12.16
C ILE A 220 3.78 18.92 -13.24
N SER A 221 3.78 20.22 -12.94
CA SER A 221 3.49 21.29 -13.89
C SER A 221 4.57 21.42 -14.97
N ALA A 222 4.52 20.55 -15.98
CA ALA A 222 5.01 20.79 -17.34
C ALA A 222 4.57 19.70 -18.34
N ASP A 223 4.34 18.44 -17.91
CA ASP A 223 3.98 17.34 -18.82
C ASP A 223 2.78 16.50 -18.32
N LEU A 224 1.63 16.69 -18.99
CA LEU A 224 0.39 15.95 -18.76
C LEU A 224 0.52 14.45 -19.07
N ARG A 225 1.39 14.06 -20.00
CA ARG A 225 1.59 12.66 -20.39
C ARG A 225 2.33 11.91 -19.28
N MET A 226 3.36 12.51 -18.70
CA MET A 226 4.08 11.96 -17.55
C MET A 226 3.18 11.84 -16.31
N LYS A 227 2.35 12.85 -16.03
CA LYS A 227 1.36 12.82 -14.94
C LYS A 227 0.41 11.63 -15.05
N LYS A 228 -0.14 11.38 -16.24
CA LYS A 228 -1.04 10.24 -16.48
C LYS A 228 -0.34 8.89 -16.21
N ARG A 229 0.89 8.71 -16.69
CA ARG A 229 1.67 7.48 -16.47
C ARG A 229 1.96 7.23 -14.98
N PHE A 230 2.31 8.28 -14.24
CA PHE A 230 2.55 8.18 -12.80
C PHE A 230 1.27 7.88 -12.02
N LEU A 231 0.14 8.45 -12.42
CA LEU A 231 -1.17 8.15 -11.83
C LEU A 231 -1.53 6.68 -12.02
N VAL A 232 -1.39 6.13 -13.24
CA VAL A 232 -1.64 4.70 -13.53
C VAL A 232 -0.76 3.80 -12.63
N TYR A 233 0.52 4.15 -12.46
CA TYR A 233 1.42 3.45 -11.55
C TYR A 233 0.95 3.50 -10.09
N GLN A 234 0.54 4.67 -9.61
CA GLN A 234 0.04 4.83 -8.24
C GLN A 234 -1.27 4.07 -7.99
N ILE A 235 -2.18 4.05 -8.97
CA ILE A 235 -3.41 3.23 -8.91
C ILE A 235 -3.00 1.77 -8.77
N TYR A 236 -2.12 1.27 -9.64
CA TYR A 236 -1.72 -0.13 -9.64
C TYR A 236 -1.09 -0.56 -8.31
N ILE A 237 -0.13 0.22 -7.77
CA ILE A 237 0.49 -0.08 -6.48
C ILE A 237 -0.52 0.02 -5.32
N ALA A 238 -1.52 0.91 -5.39
CA ALA A 238 -2.58 0.96 -4.39
C ALA A 238 -3.49 -0.28 -4.47
N LEU A 239 -3.88 -0.70 -5.67
CA LEU A 239 -4.67 -1.92 -5.89
C LEU A 239 -3.97 -3.16 -5.35
N LEU A 240 -2.65 -3.32 -5.59
CA LEU A 240 -1.90 -4.45 -5.03
C LEU A 240 -1.95 -4.55 -3.50
N LYS A 241 -2.09 -3.42 -2.79
CA LYS A 241 -2.24 -3.41 -1.33
C LYS A 241 -3.65 -3.85 -0.93
N PHE A 242 -4.69 -3.36 -1.60
CA PHE A 242 -6.05 -3.82 -1.32
C PHE A 242 -6.23 -5.30 -1.69
N ASP A 243 -5.64 -5.75 -2.79
CA ASP A 243 -5.60 -7.15 -3.20
C ASP A 243 -4.93 -8.02 -2.13
N PHE A 244 -3.81 -7.58 -1.55
CA PHE A 244 -3.17 -8.33 -0.46
C PHE A 244 -4.16 -8.69 0.67
N PHE A 245 -4.97 -7.72 1.09
CA PHE A 245 -5.99 -7.97 2.12
C PHE A 245 -7.10 -8.89 1.64
N LEU A 246 -7.60 -8.68 0.43
CA LEU A 246 -8.71 -9.43 -0.16
C LEU A 246 -8.36 -10.84 -0.63
N PHE A 247 -7.09 -11.14 -0.89
CA PHE A 247 -6.68 -12.53 -1.10
C PHE A 247 -6.44 -13.22 0.24
N LEU A 248 -5.69 -12.58 1.13
CA LEU A 248 -5.35 -13.18 2.42
C LEU A 248 -6.60 -13.43 3.27
N GLY A 249 -7.51 -12.45 3.35
CA GLY A 249 -8.78 -12.61 4.07
C GLY A 249 -9.63 -13.77 3.54
N PHE A 250 -9.68 -13.94 2.22
CA PHE A 250 -10.44 -15.02 1.57
C PHE A 250 -9.82 -16.36 1.90
N GLU A 251 -8.51 -16.49 1.70
CA GLU A 251 -7.77 -17.73 1.90
C GLU A 251 -7.82 -18.17 3.36
N VAL A 252 -7.62 -17.25 4.31
CA VAL A 252 -7.70 -17.56 5.76
C VAL A 252 -9.12 -17.96 6.15
N GLN A 253 -10.15 -17.22 5.71
CA GLN A 253 -11.54 -17.55 6.03
C GLN A 253 -11.95 -18.89 5.40
N PHE A 254 -11.58 -19.13 4.15
CA PHE A 254 -11.83 -20.38 3.46
C PHE A 254 -11.11 -21.55 4.15
N LEU A 255 -9.83 -21.39 4.51
CA LEU A 255 -9.01 -22.45 5.14
C LEU A 255 -9.56 -22.85 6.51
N ILE A 256 -9.92 -21.88 7.35
CA ILE A 256 -10.37 -22.18 8.71
C ILE A 256 -11.77 -22.79 8.69
N ILE A 257 -12.69 -22.27 7.87
CA ILE A 257 -14.09 -22.69 7.87
C ILE A 257 -14.31 -23.99 7.07
N VAL A 258 -13.61 -24.16 5.95
CA VAL A 258 -13.82 -25.30 5.04
C VAL A 258 -12.85 -26.43 5.35
N GLN A 259 -13.19 -27.23 6.36
CA GLN A 259 -12.46 -28.46 6.71
C GLN A 259 -13.28 -29.71 6.31
N ASN A 260 -12.61 -30.83 6.00
CA ASN A 260 -13.07 -32.01 5.24
C ASN A 260 -12.90 -31.91 3.72
N THR A 261 -11.79 -31.29 3.31
CA THR A 261 -11.35 -31.24 1.92
C THR A 261 -10.32 -32.34 1.65
N SER A 262 -10.16 -32.77 0.39
CA SER A 262 -9.11 -33.74 0.04
C SER A 262 -7.76 -33.23 0.58
N PRO A 263 -6.90 -34.09 1.15
CA PRO A 263 -5.63 -33.67 1.74
C PRO A 263 -4.77 -32.87 0.74
N ALA A 264 -4.85 -33.20 -0.55
CA ALA A 264 -4.17 -32.46 -1.62
C ALA A 264 -4.68 -31.02 -1.77
N GLU A 265 -6.00 -30.82 -1.76
CA GLU A 265 -6.62 -29.51 -1.93
C GLU A 265 -6.46 -28.60 -0.70
N PHE A 266 -6.44 -29.20 0.48
CA PHE A 266 -6.10 -28.50 1.72
C PHE A 266 -4.64 -28.04 1.71
N GLY A 267 -3.70 -28.93 1.33
CA GLY A 267 -2.28 -28.59 1.18
C GLY A 267 -2.04 -27.49 0.15
N ILE A 268 -2.73 -27.53 -1.00
CA ILE A 268 -2.67 -26.47 -2.02
C ILE A 268 -3.14 -25.14 -1.42
N THR A 269 -4.26 -25.13 -0.69
CA THR A 269 -4.79 -23.89 -0.11
C THR A 269 -3.84 -23.27 0.93
N ILE A 270 -3.18 -24.10 1.75
CA ILE A 270 -2.14 -23.63 2.68
C ILE A 270 -0.94 -23.03 1.92
N ALA A 271 -0.49 -23.69 0.85
CA ALA A 271 0.64 -23.24 0.04
C ALA A 271 0.34 -21.94 -0.73
N MET A 272 -0.93 -21.67 -1.05
CA MET A 272 -1.34 -20.45 -1.75
C MET A 272 -1.12 -19.19 -0.92
N ILE A 273 -1.28 -19.23 0.41
CA ILE A 273 -1.08 -18.06 1.28
C ILE A 273 0.31 -17.43 1.12
N PRO A 274 1.43 -18.15 1.37
CA PRO A 274 2.77 -17.57 1.17
C PRO A 274 3.05 -17.27 -0.30
N LEU A 275 2.53 -18.07 -1.23
CA LEU A 275 2.70 -17.86 -2.66
C LEU A 275 2.08 -16.53 -3.12
N THR A 276 0.87 -16.22 -2.68
CA THR A 276 0.17 -14.96 -2.96
C THR A 276 0.99 -13.76 -2.47
N ILE A 277 1.55 -13.84 -1.26
CA ILE A 277 2.41 -12.79 -0.72
C ILE A 277 3.63 -12.58 -1.64
N ILE A 278 4.34 -13.65 -1.99
CA ILE A 278 5.52 -13.60 -2.87
C ILE A 278 5.17 -13.00 -4.24
N LEU A 279 4.05 -13.43 -4.84
CA LEU A 279 3.59 -12.95 -6.13
C LEU A 279 3.23 -11.47 -6.13
N LEU A 280 2.56 -10.98 -5.08
CA LEU A 280 2.22 -9.56 -4.96
C LEU A 280 3.48 -8.69 -4.78
N PHE A 281 4.44 -9.14 -3.97
CA PHE A 281 5.74 -8.45 -3.86
C PHE A 281 6.53 -8.48 -5.17
N PHE A 282 6.54 -9.63 -5.85
CA PHE A 282 7.19 -9.79 -7.15
C PHE A 282 6.57 -8.87 -8.21
N ALA A 283 5.25 -8.74 -8.23
CA ALA A 283 4.55 -7.84 -9.13
C ALA A 283 4.89 -6.37 -8.84
N ALA A 284 4.85 -5.95 -7.57
CA ALA A 284 5.22 -4.59 -7.17
C ALA A 284 6.69 -4.28 -7.49
N TRP A 285 7.59 -5.24 -7.30
CA TRP A 285 9.00 -5.13 -7.64
C TRP A 285 9.22 -5.03 -9.16
N SER A 286 8.56 -5.88 -9.94
CA SER A 286 8.65 -5.90 -11.40
C SER A 286 8.21 -4.57 -12.01
N THR A 287 7.10 -4.01 -11.53
CA THR A 287 6.61 -2.71 -12.02
C THR A 287 7.55 -1.56 -11.63
N ARG A 288 8.15 -1.58 -10.43
CA ARG A 288 9.15 -0.56 -10.02
C ARG A 288 10.41 -0.57 -10.89
N ARG A 289 10.83 -1.75 -11.35
CA ARG A 289 12.01 -1.92 -12.20
C ARG A 289 11.71 -1.73 -13.69
N GLU A 290 10.44 -1.54 -14.07
CA GLU A 290 9.97 -1.60 -15.45
C GLU A 290 10.39 -2.92 -16.15
N ASN A 291 10.40 -4.03 -15.40
CA ASN A 291 10.75 -5.34 -15.95
C ASN A 291 9.56 -5.91 -16.75
N LEU A 292 9.64 -5.85 -18.08
CA LEU A 292 8.58 -6.30 -18.99
C LEU A 292 8.26 -7.79 -18.79
N ILE A 293 9.28 -8.64 -18.69
CA ILE A 293 9.10 -10.09 -18.51
C ILE A 293 8.37 -10.38 -17.20
N GLY A 294 8.84 -9.77 -16.09
CA GLY A 294 8.21 -9.95 -14.78
C GLY A 294 6.76 -9.46 -14.75
N MET A 295 6.46 -8.40 -15.49
CA MET A 295 5.10 -7.87 -15.61
C MET A 295 4.18 -8.77 -16.43
N LEU A 296 4.65 -9.33 -17.55
CA LEU A 296 3.90 -10.32 -18.33
C LEU A 296 3.61 -11.59 -17.51
N VAL A 297 4.60 -12.09 -16.77
CA VAL A 297 4.41 -13.23 -15.87
C VAL A 297 3.37 -12.90 -14.80
N SER A 298 3.42 -11.70 -14.21
CA SER A 298 2.44 -11.28 -13.20
C SER A 298 1.02 -11.21 -13.78
N ILE A 299 0.85 -10.67 -14.98
CA ILE A 299 -0.45 -10.62 -15.68
C ILE A 299 -0.99 -12.03 -15.93
N LEU A 300 -0.15 -12.95 -16.44
CA LEU A 300 -0.54 -14.33 -16.66
C LEU A 300 -0.98 -15.02 -15.35
N VAL A 301 -0.23 -14.79 -14.28
CA VAL A 301 -0.59 -15.29 -12.94
C VAL A 301 -1.92 -14.70 -12.45
N TYR A 302 -2.22 -13.43 -12.71
CA TYR A 302 -3.52 -12.84 -12.35
C TYR A 302 -4.68 -13.48 -13.11
N PHE A 303 -4.51 -13.84 -14.38
CA PHE A 303 -5.51 -14.63 -15.11
C PHE A 303 -5.69 -16.03 -14.50
N CYS A 304 -4.59 -16.71 -14.15
CA CYS A 304 -4.66 -18.00 -13.47
C CYS A 304 -5.34 -17.89 -12.09
N ALA A 305 -5.02 -16.86 -11.31
CA ALA A 305 -5.63 -16.59 -10.02
C ALA A 305 -7.12 -16.30 -10.16
N THR A 306 -7.52 -15.52 -11.16
CA THR A 306 -8.94 -15.27 -11.48
C THR A 306 -9.68 -16.57 -11.79
N ALA A 307 -9.11 -17.42 -12.65
CA ALA A 307 -9.70 -18.72 -12.97
C ALA A 307 -9.81 -19.64 -11.74
N TYR A 308 -8.80 -19.66 -10.87
CA TYR A 308 -8.82 -20.40 -9.62
C TYR A 308 -9.89 -19.88 -8.64
N PHE A 309 -10.03 -18.56 -8.51
CA PHE A 309 -11.07 -17.96 -7.67
C PHE A 309 -12.47 -18.29 -8.18
N ILE A 310 -12.69 -18.23 -9.50
CA ILE A 310 -13.96 -18.66 -10.12
C ILE A 310 -14.22 -20.14 -9.82
N PHE A 311 -13.22 -21.01 -9.98
CA PHE A 311 -13.35 -22.43 -9.64
C PHE A 311 -13.74 -22.63 -8.18
N LYS A 312 -13.11 -21.93 -7.23
CA LYS A 312 -13.44 -22.00 -5.80
C LYS A 312 -14.86 -21.49 -5.51
N LEU A 313 -15.27 -20.41 -6.17
CA LEU A 313 -16.62 -19.86 -6.05
C LEU A 313 -17.67 -20.87 -6.54
N VAL A 314 -17.51 -21.42 -7.74
CA VAL A 314 -18.43 -22.43 -8.29
C VAL A 314 -18.46 -23.67 -7.39
N ARG A 315 -17.31 -24.14 -6.94
CA ARG A 315 -17.22 -25.31 -6.06
C ARG A 315 -17.97 -25.14 -4.75
N MET A 316 -17.97 -23.94 -4.17
CA MET A 316 -18.72 -23.66 -2.95
C MET A 316 -20.24 -23.91 -3.12
N TYR A 317 -20.77 -23.79 -4.34
CA TYR A 317 -22.18 -24.05 -4.66
C TYR A 317 -22.47 -25.44 -5.22
N THR A 318 -21.50 -26.10 -5.85
CA THR A 318 -21.72 -27.41 -6.51
C THR A 318 -21.47 -28.62 -5.61
N VAL A 319 -20.83 -28.46 -4.46
CA VAL A 319 -20.56 -29.56 -3.52
C VAL A 319 -21.87 -30.11 -2.93
N LYS A 320 -22.06 -31.43 -2.99
CA LYS A 320 -23.19 -32.21 -2.46
C LYS A 320 -22.72 -33.15 -1.34
N GLY A 321 -23.65 -33.58 -0.46
CA GLY A 321 -23.38 -34.51 0.66
C GLY A 321 -22.98 -33.81 1.97
N ASP A 322 -22.32 -34.51 2.89
CA ASP A 322 -21.95 -34.01 4.24
C ASP A 322 -21.13 -32.71 4.25
N ARG A 323 -20.44 -32.42 3.14
CA ARG A 323 -19.69 -31.17 2.96
C ARG A 323 -20.58 -29.95 2.76
N LEU A 324 -21.84 -30.12 2.34
CA LEU A 324 -22.80 -29.04 2.09
C LEU A 324 -23.07 -28.23 3.37
N THR A 325 -23.20 -28.92 4.50
CA THR A 325 -23.49 -28.32 5.82
C THR A 325 -22.39 -27.34 6.25
N ASN A 326 -21.13 -27.60 5.88
CA ASN A 326 -20.01 -26.72 6.21
C ASN A 326 -19.97 -25.47 5.32
N TYR A 327 -20.38 -25.61 4.06
CA TYR A 327 -20.45 -24.46 3.15
C TYR A 327 -21.68 -23.60 3.40
N ILE A 328 -22.82 -24.15 3.83
CA ILE A 328 -24.08 -23.39 3.89
C ILE A 328 -24.01 -22.22 4.88
N VAL A 329 -23.36 -22.42 6.03
CA VAL A 329 -23.17 -21.39 7.08
C VAL A 329 -22.19 -20.30 6.62
N ALA A 330 -21.20 -20.65 5.80
CA ALA A 330 -20.10 -19.76 5.41
C ALA A 330 -20.32 -19.04 4.07
N ARG A 331 -21.25 -19.54 3.25
CA ARG A 331 -21.55 -19.04 1.90
C ARG A 331 -21.80 -17.52 1.87
N PRO A 332 -22.64 -16.92 2.74
CA PRO A 332 -22.96 -15.50 2.62
C PRO A 332 -21.74 -14.58 2.63
N THR A 333 -20.82 -14.73 3.60
CA THR A 333 -19.59 -13.90 3.62
C THR A 333 -18.57 -14.30 2.56
N LEU A 334 -18.33 -15.60 2.38
CA LEU A 334 -17.33 -16.06 1.41
C LEU A 334 -17.68 -15.65 -0.03
N THR A 335 -18.97 -15.58 -0.37
CA THR A 335 -19.44 -15.20 -1.71
C THR A 335 -19.28 -13.72 -1.97
N VAL A 336 -19.71 -12.86 -1.04
CA VAL A 336 -19.52 -11.41 -1.11
C VAL A 336 -18.04 -11.08 -1.24
N PHE A 337 -17.21 -11.71 -0.41
CA PHE A 337 -15.77 -11.51 -0.43
C PHE A 337 -15.16 -11.97 -1.77
N ALA A 338 -15.54 -13.14 -2.27
CA ALA A 338 -15.06 -13.64 -3.57
C ALA A 338 -15.49 -12.75 -4.75
N VAL A 339 -16.72 -12.22 -4.75
CA VAL A 339 -17.22 -11.32 -5.80
C VAL A 339 -16.45 -10.00 -5.81
N ILE A 340 -16.21 -9.42 -4.62
CA ILE A 340 -15.40 -8.19 -4.49
C ILE A 340 -13.96 -8.44 -4.96
N THR A 341 -13.35 -9.55 -4.55
CA THR A 341 -11.98 -9.92 -4.98
C THR A 341 -11.91 -10.14 -6.49
N LEU A 342 -12.90 -10.80 -7.10
CA LEU A 342 -12.94 -10.98 -8.55
C LEU A 342 -13.10 -9.65 -9.30
N ALA A 343 -13.97 -8.75 -8.82
CA ALA A 343 -14.14 -7.44 -9.41
C ALA A 343 -12.84 -6.61 -9.34
N LEU A 344 -12.18 -6.58 -8.18
CA LEU A 344 -10.91 -5.88 -8.02
C LEU A 344 -9.78 -6.51 -8.82
N MET A 345 -9.74 -7.84 -8.95
CA MET A 345 -8.76 -8.53 -9.79
C MET A 345 -8.86 -8.14 -11.26
N LEU A 346 -10.07 -8.00 -11.81
CA LEU A 346 -10.26 -7.50 -13.17
C LEU A 346 -9.71 -6.09 -13.34
N VAL A 347 -9.97 -5.20 -12.36
CA VAL A 347 -9.40 -3.86 -12.36
C VAL A 347 -7.86 -3.93 -12.28
N THR A 348 -7.30 -4.78 -11.41
CA THR A 348 -5.84 -4.98 -11.28
C THR A 348 -5.22 -5.44 -12.59
N ILE A 349 -5.84 -6.38 -13.31
CA ILE A 349 -5.37 -6.83 -14.63
C ILE A 349 -5.36 -5.67 -15.64
N THR A 350 -6.43 -4.88 -15.72
CA THR A 350 -6.48 -3.74 -16.67
C THR A 350 -5.40 -2.70 -16.35
N MET A 351 -5.20 -2.40 -15.07
CA MET A 351 -4.19 -1.45 -14.61
C MET A 351 -2.76 -1.99 -14.80
N ALA A 352 -2.55 -3.29 -14.63
CA ALA A 352 -1.30 -3.99 -14.92
C ALA A 352 -0.93 -3.87 -16.41
N THR A 353 -1.89 -4.11 -17.31
CA THR A 353 -1.69 -3.97 -18.76
C THR A 353 -1.36 -2.51 -19.12
N TRP A 354 -2.10 -1.54 -18.59
CA TRP A 354 -1.79 -0.12 -18.82
C TRP A 354 -0.44 0.32 -18.26
N CYS A 355 -0.01 -0.20 -17.11
CA CYS A 355 1.36 0.02 -16.62
C CYS A 355 2.39 -0.49 -17.62
N THR A 356 2.21 -1.73 -18.12
CA THR A 356 3.14 -2.38 -19.06
C THR A 356 3.27 -1.59 -20.37
N LEU A 357 2.15 -1.12 -20.94
CA LEU A 357 2.13 -0.31 -22.16
C LEU A 357 2.79 1.07 -22.01
N ASN A 358 3.05 1.49 -20.77
CA ASN A 358 3.67 2.76 -20.44
C ASN A 358 5.16 2.64 -20.06
N PHE A 359 5.75 1.45 -20.05
CA PHE A 359 7.17 1.22 -19.77
C PHE A 359 8.09 1.87 -20.82
N ASN A 360 9.33 2.17 -20.41
CA ASN A 360 10.39 2.79 -21.22
C ASN A 360 10.10 4.21 -21.72
N LYS A 361 9.06 4.87 -21.21
CA LYS A 361 8.70 6.25 -21.58
C LYS A 361 9.11 7.28 -20.51
N GLY A 362 10.20 7.03 -19.78
CA GLY A 362 10.82 7.97 -18.83
C GLY A 362 10.23 8.00 -17.41
N LEU A 363 9.45 6.99 -17.00
CA LEU A 363 8.77 6.97 -15.69
C LEU A 363 9.70 6.58 -14.52
N LYS A 364 10.72 5.76 -14.80
CA LYS A 364 11.72 5.24 -13.85
C LYS A 364 12.37 6.28 -12.92
N PRO A 365 12.83 7.47 -13.37
CA PRO A 365 13.44 8.45 -12.48
C PRO A 365 12.45 9.03 -11.46
N HIS A 366 11.18 9.20 -11.83
CA HIS A 366 10.15 9.78 -10.96
C HIS A 366 9.62 8.80 -9.92
N VAL A 367 9.57 7.51 -10.27
CA VAL A 367 9.21 6.43 -9.34
C VAL A 367 10.34 6.21 -8.31
N ASN A 368 11.61 6.25 -8.73
CA ASN A 368 12.76 6.01 -7.84
C ASN A 368 13.19 7.25 -7.04
N LYS A 369 13.00 8.49 -7.54
CA LYS A 369 13.29 9.73 -6.79
C LYS A 369 12.47 9.89 -5.51
N ARG A 370 11.36 9.17 -5.37
CA ARG A 370 10.59 9.15 -4.12
C ARG A 370 11.39 8.56 -2.95
N SER A 371 12.38 7.72 -3.23
CA SER A 371 13.35 7.27 -2.22
C SER A 371 14.34 8.36 -1.80
N SER A 372 14.45 9.46 -2.57
CA SER A 372 15.46 10.51 -2.43
C SER A 372 14.91 11.83 -1.85
N LYS A 373 13.60 12.12 -1.99
CA LYS A 373 12.98 13.35 -1.47
C LYS A 373 12.99 13.47 0.07
N VAL A 374 13.06 12.34 0.78
CA VAL A 374 13.32 12.26 2.23
C VAL A 374 14.67 12.93 2.60
N THR A 375 15.60 12.99 1.65
CA THR A 375 16.92 13.59 1.79
C THR A 375 16.93 15.07 1.41
N GLU A 376 16.21 15.49 0.36
CA GLU A 376 16.25 16.88 -0.14
C GLU A 376 15.47 17.88 0.75
N GLU A 377 14.30 17.52 1.30
CA GLU A 377 13.56 18.43 2.22
C GLU A 377 14.34 18.68 3.54
N ASN A 378 15.11 17.71 4.02
CA ASN A 378 15.99 17.88 5.21
C ASN A 378 17.27 18.66 4.93
N VAL A 379 17.76 18.63 3.69
CA VAL A 379 18.93 19.43 3.29
C VAL A 379 18.48 20.89 3.23
N GLN A 380 17.39 21.20 2.55
CA GLN A 380 16.92 22.58 2.38
C GLN A 380 16.41 23.23 3.68
N GLY A 381 15.83 22.46 4.60
CA GLY A 381 15.47 22.93 5.94
C GLY A 381 16.67 23.18 6.88
N LYS A 382 17.83 22.56 6.61
CA LYS A 382 19.04 22.74 7.42
C LYS A 382 19.88 23.94 6.96
N TRP A 383 19.95 24.22 5.66
CA TRP A 383 20.61 25.42 5.14
C TRP A 383 19.80 26.71 5.40
N ALA A 384 18.47 26.63 5.51
CA ALA A 384 17.64 27.81 5.75
C ALA A 384 17.70 28.35 7.20
N MET A 385 18.27 27.59 8.14
CA MET A 385 18.38 27.99 9.56
C MET A 385 19.78 28.49 9.95
N ASP A 386 20.81 28.20 9.15
CA ASP A 386 22.20 28.61 9.41
C ASP A 386 22.55 29.98 8.78
N ASP A 387 21.67 30.55 7.95
CA ASP A 387 21.92 31.81 7.20
C ASP A 387 21.29 33.07 7.85
N VAL A 388 20.86 33.03 9.12
CA VAL A 388 20.51 34.26 9.86
C VAL A 388 21.75 34.72 10.63
N PRO A 389 22.44 35.80 10.20
CA PRO A 389 23.52 36.35 11.00
C PRO A 389 22.92 36.93 12.29
N ALA A 390 23.18 36.26 13.40
CA ALA A 390 22.93 36.79 14.73
C ALA A 390 23.72 38.10 14.87
N LYS A 391 23.03 39.25 14.88
CA LYS A 391 23.60 40.53 15.28
C LYS A 391 24.21 40.35 16.67
N GLY A 392 25.50 40.63 16.77
CA GLY A 392 26.32 40.36 17.93
C GLY A 392 25.85 41.05 19.20
N SER A 393 26.01 40.34 20.32
CA SER A 393 26.06 40.92 21.65
C SER A 393 27.41 40.55 22.28
N GLY A 394 28.40 41.42 22.07
CA GLY A 394 29.55 41.55 22.97
C GLY A 394 29.17 42.53 24.09
N GLY A 395 29.41 42.15 25.34
CA GLY A 395 28.93 42.87 26.53
C GLY A 395 29.63 44.21 26.80
N THR A 396 29.16 44.94 27.83
CA THR A 396 29.88 45.35 29.06
C THR A 396 28.97 46.31 29.87
N ASN A 397 29.05 46.23 31.21
CA ASN A 397 28.38 47.06 32.23
C ASN A 397 28.45 48.59 32.02
N GLN A 398 27.39 49.33 32.39
CA GLN A 398 27.49 50.53 33.23
C GLN A 398 26.13 51.02 33.79
N SER A 399 26.20 51.51 35.03
CA SER A 399 25.14 52.08 35.89
C SER A 399 24.88 53.57 35.58
N TYR A 400 23.97 54.20 36.35
CA TYR A 400 23.33 55.54 36.26
C TYR A 400 22.07 55.57 35.36
N GLY A 401 20.93 56.15 35.70
CA GLY A 401 20.50 56.96 36.84
C GLY A 401 19.42 57.95 36.35
N GLY A 402 18.24 57.95 36.98
CA GLY A 402 17.30 59.09 37.01
C GLY A 402 16.35 59.31 35.81
N GLY A 403 15.08 59.63 36.14
CA GLY A 403 14.35 60.71 35.46
C GLY A 403 13.17 60.33 34.55
N SER A 404 11.97 60.42 35.12
CA SER A 404 10.80 61.16 34.61
C SER A 404 10.22 60.88 33.21
N ARG A 405 9.02 60.28 33.24
CA ARG A 405 7.74 60.81 32.71
C ARG A 405 7.81 61.89 31.61
N MET A 406 7.20 61.59 30.46
CA MET A 406 6.34 62.55 29.74
C MET A 406 5.38 61.81 28.78
N GLU A 407 4.08 61.87 29.10
CA GLU A 407 2.97 61.81 28.14
C GLU A 407 3.05 63.04 27.24
N ILE A 408 2.74 62.92 25.94
CA ILE A 408 2.01 63.95 25.18
C ILE A 408 1.17 63.24 24.08
N ASP A 409 -0.14 63.48 24.19
CA ASP A 409 -1.28 63.48 23.25
C ASP A 409 -1.55 62.32 22.27
#